data_AF-A0A158PIJ1-F1
#
_entry.id   AF-A0A158PIJ1-F1
#
_cell.length_a   1.000
_cell.length_b   1.000
_cell.length_c   1.000
_cell.angle_alpha   90.00
_cell.angle_beta   90.00
_cell.angle_gamma   90.00
#
_symmetry.space_group_name_H-M   'P 1'
#
loop_
_entity.id
_entity.type
_entity.pdbx_description
1 polymer ?
#
loop_
_entity_poly.entity_id
_entity_poly.type
_entity_poly.pdbx_seq_one_letter_code
_entity_poly.pdbx_strand_id
1 'polypeptide(L)'
;MDLSLLPEEVLVNVLRLTTPTTVIAAKRLNKKLNRIVERNHLGKPRVDDFNVEMRSYVGRTRPVGKLQPKNSSGKLHRRIVVTIKRKNKSRNVVEEGIEGPSTYGIDLIGEEMKKVLLLDRLSFDGVTADTEFYNMLTAKWNDLRCVRNLSFTLCRLKFSEEQMLSLLTRTACHSLTLDFCHFEHDIVSDKVLGAIVCLQSLRVQPRSNVFLHQLTNATLRNWATSPPTTIALYSCVTNITLQGIFDMIKCLSDDSIVDWDFGRVLPCEGVDGQLFSMMSLSGMTIFICDDFRSRRVQIARGASRIAFNLIKEEAFTA
;
A
#
# COMPACT_ATOMS: atom_id res chain seq x y z
N MET A 1 13.81 -30.83 -33.49
CA MET A 1 14.35 -29.46 -33.60
C MET A 1 15.09 -29.16 -32.32
N ASP A 2 16.41 -28.98 -32.36
CA ASP A 2 17.21 -28.77 -31.14
C ASP A 2 17.14 -27.29 -30.71
N LEU A 3 16.49 -27.03 -29.58
CA LEU A 3 16.40 -25.69 -28.96
C LEU A 3 17.79 -25.09 -28.69
N SER A 4 18.84 -25.91 -28.54
CA SER A 4 20.19 -25.43 -28.27
C SER A 4 20.79 -24.58 -29.39
N LEU A 5 20.31 -24.74 -30.63
CA LEU A 5 20.79 -24.05 -31.84
C LEU A 5 20.14 -22.68 -32.06
N LEU A 6 19.10 -22.33 -31.31
CA LEU A 6 18.44 -21.03 -31.45
C LEU A 6 19.28 -19.89 -30.83
N PRO A 7 19.17 -18.66 -31.38
CA PRO A 7 19.75 -17.47 -30.78
C PRO A 7 19.25 -17.25 -29.34
N GLU A 8 20.09 -16.67 -28.48
CA GLU A 8 19.76 -16.46 -27.06
C GLU A 8 18.51 -15.60 -26.87
N GLU A 9 18.33 -14.55 -27.67
CA GLU A 9 17.16 -13.65 -27.61
C GLU A 9 15.85 -14.40 -27.92
N VAL A 10 15.87 -15.28 -28.92
CA VAL A 10 14.71 -16.12 -29.27
C VAL A 10 14.40 -17.07 -28.12
N LEU A 11 15.42 -17.69 -27.54
CA LEU A 11 15.26 -18.59 -26.39
C LEU A 11 14.71 -17.86 -25.16
N VAL A 12 15.18 -16.64 -24.87
CA VAL A 12 14.65 -15.82 -23.78
C VAL A 12 13.17 -15.50 -24.01
N ASN A 13 12.79 -15.11 -25.22
CA ASN A 13 11.40 -14.80 -25.54
C ASN A 13 10.49 -16.02 -25.43
N VAL A 14 10.92 -17.17 -25.95
CA VAL A 14 10.17 -18.44 -25.83
C VAL A 14 10.02 -18.86 -24.37
N LEU A 15 11.12 -18.83 -23.59
CA LEU A 15 11.13 -19.20 -22.18
C LEU A 15 10.31 -18.25 -21.30
N ARG A 16 10.25 -16.96 -21.67
CA ARG A 16 9.43 -15.95 -20.98
C ARG A 16 7.93 -16.19 -21.16
N LEU A 17 7.52 -16.78 -22.28
CA LEU A 17 6.13 -17.12 -22.58
C LEU A 17 5.70 -18.50 -22.06
N THR A 18 6.64 -19.33 -21.60
CA THR A 18 6.34 -20.69 -21.13
C THR A 18 6.03 -20.75 -19.63
N THR A 19 5.40 -21.85 -19.20
CA THR A 19 5.09 -22.04 -17.78
C THR A 19 6.35 -22.15 -16.92
N PRO A 20 6.33 -21.69 -15.65
CA PRO A 20 7.49 -21.81 -14.75
C PRO A 20 8.02 -23.23 -14.62
N THR A 21 7.14 -24.23 -14.62
CA THR A 21 7.49 -25.65 -14.60
C THR A 21 8.28 -26.08 -15.83
N THR A 22 7.87 -25.62 -17.02
CA THR A 22 8.58 -25.88 -18.28
C THR A 22 9.95 -25.21 -18.29
N VAL A 23 10.06 -23.98 -17.77
CA VAL A 23 11.34 -23.28 -17.67
C VAL A 23 12.29 -23.99 -16.69
N ILE A 24 11.79 -24.47 -15.55
CA ILE A 24 12.58 -25.27 -14.59
C ILE A 24 13.05 -26.58 -15.22
N ALA A 25 12.20 -27.24 -16.02
CA ALA A 25 12.61 -28.42 -16.77
C ALA A 25 13.70 -28.08 -17.80
N ALA A 26 13.51 -27.00 -18.57
CA ALA A 26 14.47 -26.52 -19.56
C ALA A 26 15.84 -26.18 -18.94
N LYS A 27 15.85 -25.56 -17.76
CA LYS A 27 17.06 -25.28 -16.97
C LYS A 27 17.91 -26.53 -16.72
N ARG A 28 17.27 -27.70 -16.59
CA ARG A 28 17.96 -28.98 -16.32
C ARG A 28 18.47 -29.68 -17.59
N LEU A 29 18.05 -29.26 -18.78
CA LEU A 29 18.39 -29.94 -20.03
C LEU A 29 19.83 -29.68 -20.47
N ASN A 30 20.34 -28.45 -20.35
CA ASN A 30 21.73 -28.15 -20.70
C ASN A 30 22.28 -26.89 -19.99
N LYS A 31 23.61 -26.73 -19.99
CA LYS A 31 24.31 -25.60 -19.36
C LYS A 31 23.97 -24.25 -20.00
N LYS A 32 23.68 -24.20 -21.30
CA LYS A 32 23.31 -22.97 -22.03
C LYS A 32 21.97 -22.44 -21.52
N LEU A 33 20.94 -23.27 -21.47
CA LEU A 33 19.62 -22.96 -20.94
C LEU A 33 19.68 -22.62 -19.46
N ASN A 34 20.52 -23.32 -18.67
CA ASN A 34 20.74 -22.95 -17.28
C ASN A 34 21.27 -21.52 -17.15
N ARG A 35 22.33 -21.16 -17.91
CA ARG A 35 22.87 -19.79 -17.92
C ARG A 35 21.84 -18.77 -18.38
N ILE A 36 21.05 -19.07 -19.41
CA ILE A 36 20.01 -18.17 -19.93
C ILE A 36 18.93 -17.94 -18.87
N VAL A 37 18.42 -19.01 -18.24
CA VAL A 37 17.37 -18.94 -17.21
C VAL A 37 17.86 -18.16 -15.99
N GLU A 38 19.07 -18.42 -15.51
CA GLU A 38 19.66 -17.73 -14.36
C GLU A 38 19.94 -16.26 -14.65
N ARG A 39 20.60 -15.95 -15.78
CA ARG A 39 20.97 -14.58 -16.17
C ARG A 39 19.75 -13.69 -16.41
N ASN A 40 18.67 -14.26 -16.92
CA ASN A 40 17.44 -13.53 -17.24
C ASN A 40 16.34 -13.72 -16.18
N HIS A 41 16.64 -14.41 -15.08
CA HIS A 41 15.72 -14.71 -13.98
C HIS A 41 14.35 -15.27 -14.45
N LEU A 42 14.38 -16.24 -15.35
CA LEU A 42 13.19 -16.82 -15.97
C LEU A 42 12.58 -17.92 -15.09
N GLY A 43 11.28 -18.18 -15.28
CA GLY A 43 10.61 -19.29 -14.59
C GLY A 43 10.34 -19.05 -13.11
N LYS A 44 10.29 -17.78 -12.67
CA LYS A 44 9.92 -17.44 -11.30
C LYS A 44 8.51 -17.95 -11.00
N PRO A 45 8.30 -18.59 -9.84
CA PRO A 45 6.97 -18.96 -9.40
C PRO A 45 6.12 -17.71 -9.15
N ARG A 46 4.87 -17.80 -9.59
CA ARG A 46 3.83 -16.81 -9.36
C ARG A 46 3.38 -16.82 -7.89
N VAL A 47 3.27 -15.64 -7.30
CA VAL A 47 2.91 -15.41 -5.90
C VAL A 47 1.78 -14.39 -5.87
N ASP A 48 0.70 -14.75 -5.18
CA ASP A 48 -0.47 -13.90 -5.05
C ASP A 48 -0.25 -12.86 -3.94
N ASP A 49 0.39 -13.25 -2.83
CA ASP A 49 0.62 -12.37 -1.68
C ASP A 49 2.05 -12.52 -1.15
N PHE A 50 2.75 -11.39 -1.07
CA PHE A 50 4.09 -11.27 -0.49
C PHE A 50 4.04 -10.28 0.65
N ASN A 51 4.21 -10.79 1.87
CA ASN A 51 4.08 -10.03 3.09
C ASN A 51 5.37 -10.08 3.89
N VAL A 52 5.81 -8.92 4.37
CA VAL A 52 7.01 -8.76 5.20
C VAL A 52 6.59 -8.19 6.54
N GLU A 53 6.93 -8.87 7.63
CA GLU A 53 6.61 -8.41 8.98
C GLU A 53 7.85 -8.34 9.85
N MET A 54 8.07 -7.18 10.47
CA MET A 54 9.05 -6.99 11.52
C MET A 54 8.39 -7.32 12.88
N ARG A 55 8.76 -8.45 13.46
CA ARG A 55 8.19 -8.92 14.74
C ARG A 55 9.23 -8.85 15.85
N SER A 56 8.79 -8.54 17.06
CA SER A 56 9.60 -8.78 18.25
C SER A 56 9.41 -10.21 18.76
N TYR A 57 10.48 -10.80 19.28
CA TYR A 57 10.42 -12.08 19.99
C TYR A 57 11.33 -12.04 21.21
N VAL A 58 10.95 -12.75 22.27
CA VAL A 58 11.81 -12.91 23.44
C VAL A 58 12.77 -14.06 23.17
N GLY A 59 14.07 -13.76 23.18
CA GLY A 59 15.11 -14.76 22.94
C GLY A 59 15.04 -15.87 23.98
N ARG A 60 15.17 -17.12 23.54
CA ARG A 60 15.20 -18.24 24.47
C ARG A 60 16.54 -18.25 25.21
N THR A 61 16.49 -18.27 26.54
CA THR A 61 17.69 -18.48 27.37
C THR A 61 18.11 -19.94 27.46
N ARG A 62 17.26 -20.88 27.00
CA ARG A 62 17.49 -22.33 27.07
C ARG A 62 17.10 -23.06 25.78
N PRO A 63 17.73 -24.22 25.47
CA PRO A 63 17.40 -25.06 24.32
C PRO A 63 15.93 -25.49 24.26
N VAL A 64 15.47 -25.86 23.06
CA VAL A 64 14.14 -26.45 22.81
C VAL A 64 13.96 -27.69 23.70
N GLY A 65 12.81 -27.81 24.39
CA GLY A 65 12.45 -28.98 25.20
C GLY A 65 12.66 -28.85 26.71
N LYS A 66 13.23 -27.74 27.20
CA LYS A 66 13.31 -27.45 28.65
C LYS A 66 12.33 -26.36 29.05
N LEU A 67 11.57 -26.59 30.13
CA LEU A 67 10.66 -25.60 30.70
C LEU A 67 11.43 -24.33 31.09
N GLN A 68 10.97 -23.18 30.58
CA GLN A 68 11.45 -21.87 31.01
C GLN A 68 10.55 -21.33 32.13
N PRO A 69 11.11 -20.76 33.21
CA PRO A 69 10.32 -20.05 34.20
C PRO A 69 9.63 -18.84 33.54
N LYS A 70 8.35 -18.61 33.86
CA LYS A 70 7.48 -17.58 33.27
C LYS A 70 8.04 -16.15 33.30
N ASN A 71 9.07 -15.88 34.11
CA ASN A 71 9.62 -14.55 34.40
C ASN A 71 11.09 -14.39 34.00
N SER A 72 11.59 -15.10 32.97
CA SER A 72 12.89 -14.72 32.41
C SER A 72 12.73 -13.42 31.62
N SER A 73 13.32 -12.34 32.14
CA SER A 73 13.59 -11.07 31.47
C SER A 73 14.54 -11.29 30.28
N GLY A 74 14.11 -12.08 29.30
CA GLY A 74 14.86 -12.35 28.09
C GLY A 74 15.00 -11.07 27.29
N LYS A 75 16.16 -10.86 26.67
CA LYS A 75 16.36 -9.74 25.75
C LYS A 75 15.32 -9.82 24.64
N LEU A 76 14.67 -8.70 24.36
CA LEU A 76 13.73 -8.58 23.26
C LEU A 76 14.54 -8.48 21.96
N HIS A 77 14.38 -9.46 21.09
CA HIS A 77 15.01 -9.48 19.78
C HIS A 77 14.00 -9.11 18.70
N ARG A 78 14.51 -8.76 17.52
CA ARG A 78 13.71 -8.50 16.32
C ARG A 78 13.94 -9.60 15.30
N ARG A 79 12.91 -9.95 14.56
CA ARG A 79 12.99 -10.89 13.43
C ARG A 79 12.15 -10.39 12.28
N ILE A 80 12.60 -10.71 11.07
CA ILE A 80 11.82 -10.49 9.86
C ILE A 80 11.20 -11.81 9.44
N VAL A 81 9.91 -11.74 9.15
CA VAL A 81 9.14 -12.85 8.61
C VAL A 81 8.67 -12.47 7.22
N VAL A 82 9.21 -13.15 6.21
CA VAL A 82 8.72 -13.05 4.84
C VAL A 82 7.74 -14.20 4.59
N THR A 83 6.49 -13.86 4.34
CA THR A 83 5.41 -14.80 4.04
C THR A 83 5.06 -14.71 2.56
N ILE A 84 5.18 -15.84 1.86
CA ILE A 84 4.93 -15.98 0.43
C ILE A 84 3.73 -16.92 0.26
N LYS A 85 2.60 -16.40 -0.22
CA LYS A 85 1.41 -17.21 -0.51
C LYS A 85 1.18 -17.36 -2.01
N ARG A 86 0.85 -18.58 -2.38
CA ARG A 86 0.41 -18.99 -3.72
C ARG A 86 -0.95 -19.65 -3.57
N LYS A 87 -1.72 -19.78 -4.65
CA LYS A 87 -2.94 -20.59 -4.68
C LYS A 87 -2.77 -21.90 -3.90
N ASN A 88 -3.47 -21.99 -2.77
CA ASN A 88 -3.53 -23.12 -1.83
C ASN A 88 -2.21 -23.54 -1.15
N LYS A 89 -1.16 -22.71 -1.15
CA LYS A 89 0.13 -22.99 -0.48
C LYS A 89 0.75 -21.73 0.13
N SER A 90 1.27 -21.82 1.36
CA SER A 90 2.03 -20.75 2.02
C SER A 90 3.42 -21.22 2.41
N ARG A 91 4.44 -20.38 2.20
CA ARG A 91 5.81 -20.58 2.66
C ARG A 91 6.25 -19.37 3.48
N ASN A 92 6.81 -19.64 4.66
CA ASN A 92 7.40 -18.60 5.50
C ASN A 92 8.92 -18.76 5.51
N VAL A 93 9.63 -17.65 5.38
CA VAL A 93 11.08 -17.54 5.54
C VAL A 93 11.32 -16.56 6.67
N VAL A 94 12.13 -16.96 7.65
CA VAL A 94 12.38 -16.17 8.87
C VAL A 94 13.87 -15.94 8.99
N GLU A 95 14.25 -14.68 9.23
CA GLU A 95 15.59 -14.31 9.64
C GLU A 95 15.52 -13.59 10.99
N GLU A 96 16.35 -14.03 11.92
CA GLU A 96 16.38 -13.56 13.30
C GLU A 96 17.63 -12.70 13.53
N GLY A 97 17.41 -11.48 14.01
CA GLY A 97 18.48 -10.53 14.29
C GLY A 97 18.79 -10.38 15.76
N ILE A 98 20.08 -10.24 16.03
CA ILE A 98 20.59 -9.70 17.29
C ILE A 98 20.75 -8.20 17.05
N GLU A 99 19.93 -7.39 17.71
CA GLU A 99 19.93 -5.90 17.73
C GLU A 99 20.68 -5.18 16.58
N GLY A 100 19.93 -4.53 15.70
CA GLY A 100 20.48 -3.66 14.65
C GLY A 100 19.49 -2.60 14.19
N PRO A 101 19.96 -1.56 13.47
CA PRO A 101 19.13 -0.48 12.97
C PRO A 101 17.98 -1.01 12.10
N SER A 102 16.97 -0.18 11.89
CA SER A 102 15.70 -0.51 11.24
C SER A 102 15.77 -1.05 9.79
N THR A 103 16.98 -1.15 9.22
CA THR A 103 17.32 -1.73 7.92
C THR A 103 17.75 -3.20 8.00
N TYR A 104 17.79 -3.78 9.20
CA TYR A 104 18.00 -5.22 9.39
C TYR A 104 17.08 -6.02 8.46
N GLY A 105 17.62 -6.96 7.69
CA GLY A 105 16.91 -7.90 6.78
C GLY A 105 16.39 -7.35 5.44
N ILE A 106 16.81 -6.14 5.01
CA ILE A 106 16.59 -5.68 3.62
C ILE A 106 17.14 -6.69 2.61
N ASP A 107 18.32 -7.26 2.88
CA ASP A 107 18.95 -8.26 2.03
C ASP A 107 18.08 -9.51 1.87
N LEU A 108 17.51 -10.04 2.95
CA LEU A 108 16.59 -11.18 2.88
C LEU A 108 15.35 -10.84 2.05
N ILE A 109 14.75 -9.67 2.28
CA ILE A 109 13.56 -9.23 1.53
C ILE A 109 13.92 -9.19 0.04
N GLY A 110 15.03 -8.55 -0.31
CA GLY A 110 15.54 -8.48 -1.68
C GLY A 110 15.80 -9.85 -2.30
N GLU A 111 16.42 -10.77 -1.56
CA GLU A 111 16.70 -12.13 -2.00
C GLU A 111 15.44 -12.96 -2.22
N GLU A 112 14.43 -12.85 -1.35
CA GLU A 112 13.16 -13.56 -1.55
C GLU A 112 12.31 -12.93 -2.66
N MET A 113 12.33 -11.60 -2.82
CA MET A 113 11.66 -10.92 -3.94
C MET A 113 12.28 -11.30 -5.29
N LYS A 114 13.61 -11.43 -5.38
CA LYS A 114 14.31 -11.91 -6.58
C LYS A 114 13.80 -13.27 -7.05
N LYS A 115 13.35 -14.13 -6.14
CA LYS A 115 12.95 -15.53 -6.42
C LYS A 115 11.52 -15.67 -6.92
N VAL A 116 10.69 -14.62 -6.95
CA VAL A 116 9.25 -14.72 -7.21
C VAL A 116 8.75 -13.71 -8.24
N LEU A 117 7.58 -13.99 -8.83
CA LEU A 117 6.82 -13.04 -9.63
C LEU A 117 5.55 -12.66 -8.86
N LEU A 118 5.45 -11.39 -8.46
CA LEU A 118 4.34 -10.86 -7.67
C LEU A 118 3.15 -10.56 -8.57
N LEU A 119 1.95 -11.03 -8.20
CA LEU A 119 0.75 -10.92 -9.04
C LEU A 119 -0.38 -10.07 -8.46
N ASP A 120 -0.42 -9.85 -7.15
CA ASP A 120 -1.56 -9.15 -6.56
C ASP A 120 -1.17 -8.28 -5.36
N ARG A 121 -0.75 -8.87 -4.24
CA ARG A 121 -0.52 -8.14 -2.99
C ARG A 121 0.95 -8.08 -2.58
N LEU A 122 1.36 -6.88 -2.18
CA LEU A 122 2.65 -6.60 -1.56
C LEU A 122 2.41 -5.79 -0.27
N SER A 123 2.76 -6.37 0.88
CA SER A 123 2.55 -5.72 2.18
C SER A 123 3.77 -5.71 3.09
N PHE A 124 3.90 -4.64 3.85
CA PHE A 124 4.99 -4.40 4.78
C PHE A 124 4.43 -3.96 6.13
N ASP A 125 4.82 -4.65 7.19
CA ASP A 125 4.41 -4.37 8.57
C ASP A 125 5.63 -4.10 9.46
N GLY A 126 5.64 -2.94 10.11
CA GLY A 126 6.66 -2.54 11.08
C GLY A 126 8.04 -2.23 10.49
N VAL A 127 8.13 -2.04 9.16
CA VAL A 127 9.39 -1.83 8.45
C VAL A 127 9.72 -0.32 8.39
N THR A 128 11.01 0.02 8.37
CA THR A 128 11.44 1.38 8.00
C THR A 128 11.75 1.41 6.52
N ALA A 129 10.97 2.19 5.78
CA ALA A 129 11.06 2.30 4.34
C ALA A 129 11.83 3.57 3.99
N ASP A 130 13.15 3.44 3.90
CA ASP A 130 14.09 4.51 3.53
C ASP A 130 14.57 4.37 2.08
N THR A 131 15.56 5.18 1.69
CA THR A 131 16.12 5.16 0.33
C THR A 131 16.72 3.81 -0.03
N GLU A 132 17.34 3.09 0.91
CA GLU A 132 17.91 1.76 0.65
C GLU A 132 16.79 0.75 0.40
N PHE A 133 15.76 0.79 1.24
CA PHE A 133 14.57 -0.03 1.06
C PHE A 133 13.87 0.26 -0.29
N TYR A 134 13.73 1.54 -0.65
CA TYR A 134 13.19 1.96 -1.94
C TYR A 134 14.02 1.39 -3.10
N ASN A 135 15.34 1.52 -3.05
CA ASN A 135 16.24 1.02 -4.09
C ASN A 135 16.17 -0.51 -4.23
N MET A 136 16.06 -1.23 -3.12
CA MET A 136 15.82 -2.67 -3.11
C MET A 136 14.48 -2.99 -3.78
N LEU A 137 13.41 -2.32 -3.37
CA LEU A 137 12.06 -2.55 -3.88
C LEU A 137 11.96 -2.28 -5.38
N THR A 138 12.63 -1.22 -5.83
CA THR A 138 12.66 -0.74 -7.21
C THR A 138 13.79 -1.33 -8.04
N ALA A 139 14.54 -2.29 -7.52
CA ALA A 139 15.60 -2.92 -8.31
C ALA A 139 15.08 -3.57 -9.60
N LYS A 140 15.91 -3.64 -10.64
CA LYS A 140 15.51 -4.08 -11.99
C LYS A 140 14.92 -5.49 -12.05
N TRP A 141 15.30 -6.37 -11.12
CA TRP A 141 14.83 -7.74 -11.03
C TRP A 141 13.48 -7.89 -10.33
N ASN A 142 12.97 -6.82 -9.69
CA ASN A 142 11.66 -6.76 -9.05
C ASN A 142 10.64 -6.19 -10.03
N ASP A 143 9.84 -7.08 -10.61
CA ASP A 143 8.72 -6.71 -11.46
C ASP A 143 7.48 -6.49 -10.60
N LEU A 144 7.08 -5.22 -10.46
CA LEU A 144 5.94 -4.80 -9.65
C LEU A 144 4.70 -4.50 -10.49
N ARG A 145 4.76 -4.65 -11.82
CA ARG A 145 3.69 -4.22 -12.74
C ARG A 145 2.35 -4.90 -12.51
N CYS A 146 2.36 -6.10 -11.92
CA CYS A 146 1.14 -6.82 -11.59
C CYS A 146 0.65 -6.56 -10.17
N VAL A 147 1.40 -5.85 -9.32
CA VAL A 147 0.97 -5.55 -7.94
C VAL A 147 -0.22 -4.59 -7.99
N ARG A 148 -1.34 -5.05 -7.44
CA ARG A 148 -2.61 -4.30 -7.34
C ARG A 148 -2.88 -3.75 -5.95
N ASN A 149 -2.38 -4.44 -4.92
CA ASN A 149 -2.62 -4.09 -3.53
C ASN A 149 -1.27 -3.79 -2.87
N LEU A 150 -1.03 -2.51 -2.56
CA LEU A 150 0.17 -2.06 -1.87
C LEU A 150 -0.21 -1.58 -0.46
N SER A 151 0.40 -2.19 0.55
CA SER A 151 0.05 -1.93 1.95
C SER A 151 1.28 -1.72 2.81
N PHE A 152 1.28 -0.64 3.58
CA PHE A 152 2.22 -0.35 4.64
C PHE A 152 1.45 -0.24 5.95
N THR A 153 1.85 -0.98 6.95
CA THR A 153 1.22 -0.99 8.28
C THR A 153 2.29 -0.78 9.34
N LEU A 154 2.08 0.12 10.29
CA LEU A 154 3.04 0.42 11.38
C LEU A 154 4.45 0.79 10.89
N CYS A 155 4.59 1.17 9.62
CA CYS A 155 5.87 1.50 9.00
C CYS A 155 6.32 2.93 9.29
N ARG A 156 7.64 3.15 9.27
CA ARG A 156 8.24 4.48 9.19
C ARG A 156 8.61 4.75 7.73
N LEU A 157 7.83 5.58 7.05
CA LEU A 157 8.00 5.89 5.64
C LEU A 157 8.84 7.15 5.50
N LYS A 158 10.09 6.96 5.07
CA LYS A 158 11.02 8.06 4.77
C LYS A 158 11.08 8.40 3.28
N PHE A 159 10.23 7.77 2.48
CA PHE A 159 10.15 8.06 1.05
C PHE A 159 9.91 9.55 0.81
N SER A 160 10.58 10.09 -0.21
CA SER A 160 10.17 11.38 -0.78
C SER A 160 8.88 11.19 -1.60
N GLU A 161 8.19 12.30 -1.89
CA GLU A 161 7.05 12.31 -2.79
C GLU A 161 7.39 11.67 -4.16
N GLU A 162 8.57 11.99 -4.71
CA GLU A 162 9.06 11.46 -5.99
C GLU A 162 9.30 9.94 -5.94
N GLN A 163 9.83 9.44 -4.82
CA GLN A 163 10.03 8.00 -4.62
C GLN A 163 8.69 7.28 -4.53
N MET A 164 7.71 7.84 -3.81
CA MET A 164 6.37 7.26 -3.71
C MET A 164 5.67 7.24 -5.08
N LEU A 165 5.75 8.35 -5.82
CA LEU A 165 5.23 8.46 -7.19
C LEU A 165 5.87 7.42 -8.14
N SER A 166 7.21 7.33 -8.14
CA SER A 166 7.96 6.37 -8.94
C SER A 166 7.63 4.92 -8.57
N LEU A 167 7.41 4.63 -7.28
CA LEU A 167 6.98 3.32 -6.85
C LEU A 167 5.60 2.97 -7.41
N LEU A 168 4.62 3.86 -7.24
CA LEU A 168 3.24 3.62 -7.66
C LEU A 168 3.10 3.48 -9.18
N THR A 169 3.78 4.32 -9.96
CA THR A 169 3.78 4.24 -11.44
C THR A 169 4.36 2.94 -11.99
N ARG A 170 5.12 2.19 -11.18
CA ARG A 170 5.63 0.86 -11.55
C ARG A 170 4.70 -0.28 -11.19
N THR A 171 3.60 0.02 -10.52
CA THR A 171 2.58 -0.94 -10.12
C THR A 171 1.30 -0.75 -10.93
N ALA A 172 0.42 -1.74 -10.92
CA ALA A 172 -0.96 -1.57 -11.34
C ALA A 172 -1.83 -1.37 -10.10
N CYS A 173 -1.44 -0.46 -9.20
CA CYS A 173 -2.12 -0.27 -7.91
C CYS A 173 -3.60 0.07 -8.10
N HIS A 174 -4.46 -0.66 -7.42
CA HIS A 174 -5.91 -0.41 -7.27
C HIS A 174 -6.26 -0.14 -5.80
N SER A 175 -5.46 -0.68 -4.86
CA SER A 175 -5.63 -0.43 -3.43
C SER A 175 -4.32 0.01 -2.80
N LEU A 176 -4.33 1.21 -2.22
CA LEU A 176 -3.24 1.75 -1.42
C LEU A 176 -3.67 1.87 0.04
N THR A 177 -2.94 1.21 0.93
CA THR A 177 -3.17 1.25 2.38
C THR A 177 -1.93 1.74 3.11
N LEU A 178 -2.05 2.83 3.87
CA LEU A 178 -1.01 3.40 4.73
C LEU A 178 -1.55 3.49 6.16
N ASP A 179 -1.46 2.38 6.91
CA ASP A 179 -2.11 2.23 8.21
C ASP A 179 -1.12 2.35 9.38
N PHE A 180 -1.44 3.24 10.31
CA PHE A 180 -0.63 3.59 11.49
C PHE A 180 0.83 3.90 11.16
N CYS A 181 1.08 4.45 9.97
CA CYS A 181 2.42 4.81 9.52
C CYS A 181 2.89 6.15 10.10
N HIS A 182 4.20 6.33 10.18
CA HIS A 182 4.84 7.62 10.39
C HIS A 182 5.41 8.11 9.05
N PHE A 183 4.99 9.30 8.61
CA PHE A 183 5.47 9.93 7.37
C PHE A 183 6.55 10.96 7.71
N GLU A 184 7.74 10.86 7.11
CA GLU A 184 8.76 11.90 7.24
C GLU A 184 8.59 13.04 6.23
N HIS A 185 7.94 12.75 5.09
CA HIS A 185 7.63 13.69 4.04
C HIS A 185 6.14 13.62 3.69
N ASP A 186 5.62 14.66 3.02
CA ASP A 186 4.27 14.64 2.46
C ASP A 186 4.23 13.72 1.22
N ILE A 187 3.91 12.44 1.43
CA ILE A 187 3.87 11.41 0.39
C ILE A 187 2.44 11.13 -0.13
N VAL A 188 1.44 11.86 0.37
CA VAL A 188 0.05 11.74 -0.05
C VAL A 188 -0.39 13.09 -0.60
N SER A 189 -0.15 13.27 -1.90
CA SER A 189 -0.44 14.51 -2.64
C SER A 189 -1.34 14.27 -3.85
N ASP A 190 -1.85 15.34 -4.44
CA ASP A 190 -2.58 15.31 -5.71
C ASP A 190 -1.76 14.65 -6.83
N LYS A 191 -0.44 14.90 -6.86
CA LYS A 191 0.48 14.33 -7.85
C LYS A 191 0.64 12.83 -7.68
N VAL A 192 0.79 12.37 -6.44
CA VAL A 192 0.97 10.94 -6.12
C VAL A 192 -0.31 10.16 -6.40
N LEU A 193 -1.46 10.65 -5.93
CA LEU A 193 -2.75 9.97 -6.14
C LEU A 193 -3.20 10.04 -7.61
N GLY A 194 -2.90 11.13 -8.32
CA GLY A 194 -3.15 11.26 -9.74
C GLY A 194 -2.42 10.25 -10.62
N ALA A 195 -1.33 9.64 -10.12
CA ALA A 195 -0.62 8.58 -10.83
C ALA A 195 -1.33 7.21 -10.76
N ILE A 196 -2.30 7.04 -9.85
CA ILE A 196 -3.04 5.79 -9.68
C ILE A 196 -4.35 5.88 -10.47
N VAL A 197 -4.29 5.58 -11.76
CA VAL A 197 -5.43 5.75 -12.70
C VAL A 197 -6.64 4.88 -12.33
N CYS A 198 -6.42 3.67 -11.81
CA CYS A 198 -7.48 2.70 -11.52
C CYS A 198 -7.70 2.51 -10.00
N LEU A 199 -7.55 3.58 -9.21
CA LEU A 199 -7.70 3.51 -7.76
C LEU A 199 -9.13 3.13 -7.36
N GLN A 200 -9.28 2.02 -6.66
CA GLN A 200 -10.55 1.53 -6.11
C GLN A 200 -10.64 1.81 -4.61
N SER A 201 -9.54 1.65 -3.88
CA SER A 201 -9.51 1.82 -2.43
C SER A 201 -8.29 2.62 -1.99
N LEU A 202 -8.55 3.73 -1.29
CA LEU A 202 -7.52 4.50 -0.60
C LEU A 202 -7.76 4.45 0.90
N ARG A 203 -6.76 4.04 1.66
CA ARG A 203 -6.77 4.13 3.11
C ARG A 203 -5.49 4.77 3.60
N VAL A 204 -5.62 5.87 4.32
CA VAL A 204 -4.53 6.62 4.93
C VAL A 204 -4.91 6.90 6.37
N GLN A 205 -4.13 6.32 7.28
CA GLN A 205 -4.31 6.46 8.71
C GLN A 205 -2.94 6.63 9.36
N PRO A 206 -2.36 7.84 9.43
CA PRO A 206 -1.12 8.07 10.14
C PRO A 206 -1.23 7.72 11.64
N ARG A 207 -0.07 7.49 12.27
CA ARG A 207 0.03 7.23 13.72
C ARG A 207 -0.41 8.41 14.59
N SER A 208 -0.27 9.62 14.09
CA SER A 208 -0.69 10.88 14.72
C SER A 208 -1.49 11.71 13.72
N ASN A 209 -2.12 12.80 14.17
CA ASN A 209 -2.77 13.71 13.22
C ASN A 209 -1.71 14.26 12.24
N VAL A 210 -2.01 14.24 10.94
CA VAL A 210 -1.13 14.78 9.89
C VAL A 210 -1.95 15.71 9.01
N PHE A 211 -1.35 16.85 8.64
CA PHE A 211 -1.91 17.72 7.62
C PHE A 211 -1.30 17.37 6.26
N LEU A 212 -2.14 16.90 5.33
CA LEU A 212 -1.80 16.58 3.95
C LEU A 212 -1.97 17.85 3.10
N HIS A 213 -0.96 18.70 3.12
CA HIS A 213 -1.01 20.04 2.52
C HIS A 213 -1.25 20.00 1.01
N GLN A 214 -0.72 18.98 0.35
CA GLN A 214 -0.80 18.86 -1.11
C GLN A 214 -1.98 18.03 -1.59
N LEU A 215 -2.89 17.64 -0.69
CA LEU A 215 -4.11 16.93 -1.05
C LEU A 215 -5.27 17.92 -1.13
N THR A 216 -5.71 18.24 -2.35
CA THR A 216 -6.70 19.29 -2.64
C THR A 216 -7.86 18.75 -3.47
N ASN A 217 -8.77 19.63 -3.87
CA ASN A 217 -9.84 19.32 -4.81
C ASN A 217 -9.34 18.83 -6.18
N ALA A 218 -8.06 19.00 -6.53
CA ALA A 218 -7.52 18.46 -7.77
C ALA A 218 -7.61 16.92 -7.80
N THR A 219 -7.33 16.25 -6.69
CA THR A 219 -7.56 14.80 -6.56
C THR A 219 -9.02 14.43 -6.82
N LEU A 220 -9.97 15.17 -6.23
CA LEU A 220 -11.39 14.87 -6.39
C LEU A 220 -11.86 15.05 -7.84
N ARG A 221 -11.37 16.10 -8.53
CA ARG A 221 -11.64 16.31 -9.95
C ARG A 221 -11.09 15.18 -10.83
N ASN A 222 -9.90 14.66 -10.50
CA ASN A 222 -9.33 13.51 -11.21
C ASN A 222 -10.19 12.24 -11.01
N TRP A 223 -10.78 12.08 -9.84
CA TRP A 223 -11.68 10.96 -9.54
C TRP A 223 -13.10 11.11 -10.06
N ALA A 224 -13.51 12.31 -10.51
CA ALA A 224 -14.89 12.57 -10.92
C ALA A 224 -15.38 11.65 -12.07
N THR A 225 -14.47 11.14 -12.92
CA THR A 225 -14.82 10.25 -14.03
C THR A 225 -14.90 8.77 -13.63
N SER A 226 -14.11 8.35 -12.64
CA SER A 226 -14.03 6.98 -12.14
C SER A 226 -13.65 7.02 -10.67
N PRO A 227 -14.62 7.30 -9.79
CA PRO A 227 -14.30 7.53 -8.39
C PRO A 227 -13.96 6.21 -7.67
N PRO A 228 -13.05 6.23 -6.68
CA PRO A 228 -12.78 5.08 -5.85
C PRO A 228 -14.05 4.61 -5.13
N THR A 229 -14.21 3.31 -4.93
CA THR A 229 -15.31 2.77 -4.13
C THR A 229 -15.09 3.01 -2.64
N THR A 230 -13.83 3.14 -2.20
CA THR A 230 -13.48 3.37 -0.79
C THR A 230 -12.43 4.46 -0.65
N ILE A 231 -12.70 5.43 0.21
CA ILE A 231 -11.76 6.48 0.63
C ILE A 231 -11.80 6.53 2.15
N ALA A 232 -10.67 6.42 2.82
CA ALA A 232 -10.60 6.44 4.27
C ALA A 232 -9.38 7.26 4.73
N LEU A 233 -9.59 8.54 5.01
CA LEU A 233 -8.56 9.48 5.47
C LEU A 233 -8.69 9.72 6.98
N TYR A 234 -8.28 8.76 7.80
CA TYR A 234 -8.41 8.86 9.25
C TYR A 234 -7.27 9.67 9.86
N SER A 235 -7.59 10.56 10.81
CA SER A 235 -6.59 11.44 11.44
C SER A 235 -5.81 12.32 10.44
N CYS A 236 -6.35 12.51 9.24
CA CYS A 236 -5.79 13.39 8.22
C CYS A 236 -6.58 14.70 8.19
N VAL A 237 -5.86 15.82 8.11
CA VAL A 237 -6.42 17.09 7.64
C VAL A 237 -6.02 17.26 6.19
N THR A 238 -6.89 17.84 5.38
CA THR A 238 -6.64 18.04 3.95
C THR A 238 -7.07 19.42 3.51
N ASN A 239 -6.61 19.84 2.33
CA ASN A 239 -7.08 21.03 1.63
C ASN A 239 -8.25 20.71 0.66
N ILE A 240 -8.85 19.53 0.80
CA ILE A 240 -10.13 19.22 0.16
C ILE A 240 -11.20 20.11 0.79
N THR A 241 -12.01 20.76 -0.03
CA THR A 241 -13.08 21.62 0.45
C THR A 241 -14.43 20.93 0.38
N LEU A 242 -15.40 21.45 1.14
CA LEU A 242 -16.78 20.98 1.10
C LEU A 242 -17.39 21.05 -0.30
N GLN A 243 -17.10 22.14 -1.04
CA GLN A 243 -17.50 22.28 -2.44
C GLN A 243 -16.92 21.16 -3.32
N GLY A 244 -15.64 20.81 -3.14
CA GLY A 244 -15.03 19.71 -3.90
C GLY A 244 -15.69 18.35 -3.63
N ILE A 245 -16.02 18.08 -2.38
CA ILE A 245 -16.78 16.86 -1.99
C ILE A 245 -18.15 16.87 -2.65
N PHE A 246 -18.86 17.99 -2.61
CA PHE A 246 -20.18 18.13 -3.23
C PHE A 246 -20.15 17.93 -4.74
N ASP A 247 -19.16 18.50 -5.43
CA ASP A 247 -18.99 18.33 -6.87
C ASP A 247 -18.72 16.85 -7.22
N MET A 248 -17.89 16.16 -6.44
CA MET A 248 -17.63 14.72 -6.62
C MET A 248 -18.89 13.88 -6.41
N ILE A 249 -19.72 14.22 -5.43
CA ILE A 249 -21.00 13.56 -5.16
C ILE A 249 -21.95 13.70 -6.35
N LYS A 250 -22.02 14.88 -6.97
CA LYS A 250 -22.87 15.11 -8.15
C LYS A 250 -22.47 14.26 -9.36
N CYS A 251 -21.21 13.83 -9.43
CA CYS A 251 -20.72 12.96 -10.50
C CYS A 251 -21.05 11.47 -10.25
N LEU A 252 -21.54 11.09 -9.07
CA LEU A 252 -21.92 9.71 -8.78
C LEU A 252 -23.22 9.32 -9.50
N SER A 253 -23.17 8.18 -10.19
CA SER A 253 -24.40 7.53 -10.66
C SER A 253 -25.23 7.03 -9.47
N ASP A 254 -26.54 6.92 -9.67
CA ASP A 254 -27.49 6.49 -8.64
C ASP A 254 -27.25 5.05 -8.17
N ASP A 255 -26.67 4.22 -9.04
CA ASP A 255 -26.32 2.82 -8.77
C ASP A 255 -24.94 2.65 -8.10
N SER A 256 -24.15 3.73 -7.97
CA SER A 256 -22.82 3.66 -7.38
C SER A 256 -22.89 3.39 -5.88
N ILE A 257 -22.13 2.40 -5.40
CA ILE A 257 -21.95 2.10 -3.97
C ILE A 257 -20.56 2.56 -3.54
N VAL A 258 -20.52 3.53 -2.63
CA VAL A 258 -19.27 4.13 -2.15
C VAL A 258 -19.23 4.21 -0.62
N ASP A 259 -18.02 4.10 -0.07
CA ASP A 259 -17.74 4.33 1.35
C ASP A 259 -16.57 5.32 1.49
N TRP A 260 -16.90 6.59 1.68
CA TRP A 260 -15.94 7.69 1.70
C TRP A 260 -15.90 8.37 3.06
N ASP A 261 -14.69 8.53 3.58
CA ASP A 261 -14.37 9.38 4.71
C ASP A 261 -13.20 10.29 4.33
N PHE A 262 -13.49 11.56 4.11
CA PHE A 262 -12.49 12.56 3.73
C PHE A 262 -11.69 13.10 4.93
N GLY A 263 -11.90 12.55 6.13
CA GLY A 263 -11.13 12.91 7.31
C GLY A 263 -11.57 14.25 7.87
N ARG A 264 -10.61 15.16 8.09
CA ARG A 264 -10.85 16.51 8.58
C ARG A 264 -10.70 17.51 7.43
N VAL A 265 -11.74 18.30 7.24
CA VAL A 265 -11.86 19.31 6.20
C VAL A 265 -11.89 20.68 6.88
N LEU A 266 -11.07 21.60 6.38
CA LEU A 266 -11.05 22.98 6.88
C LEU A 266 -12.37 23.68 6.53
N PRO A 267 -12.91 24.49 7.45
CA PRO A 267 -14.14 25.22 7.21
C PRO A 267 -13.87 26.31 6.17
N CYS A 268 -14.77 26.47 5.21
CA CYS A 268 -14.77 27.57 4.26
C CYS A 268 -15.85 28.59 4.62
N GLU A 269 -15.71 29.85 4.20
CA GLU A 269 -16.81 30.80 4.34
C GLU A 269 -18.08 30.26 3.67
N GLY A 270 -19.21 30.34 4.37
CA GLY A 270 -20.49 29.83 3.88
C GLY A 270 -20.72 28.31 4.02
N VAL A 271 -19.98 27.61 4.90
CA VAL A 271 -20.18 26.18 5.20
C VAL A 271 -21.65 25.82 5.34
N ASP A 272 -22.42 26.57 6.14
CA ASP A 272 -23.82 26.23 6.41
C ASP A 272 -24.66 26.27 5.11
N GLY A 273 -24.48 27.30 4.27
CA GLY A 273 -25.17 27.39 2.98
C GLY A 273 -24.79 26.26 2.00
N GLN A 274 -23.54 25.81 2.04
CA GLN A 274 -23.09 24.64 1.27
C GLN A 274 -23.69 23.34 1.80
N LEU A 275 -23.74 23.14 3.13
CA LEU A 275 -24.41 21.98 3.73
C LEU A 275 -25.92 21.97 3.41
N PHE A 276 -26.59 23.13 3.44
CA PHE A 276 -27.98 23.26 2.98
C PHE A 276 -28.13 22.87 1.50
N SER A 277 -27.18 23.26 0.67
CA SER A 277 -27.16 22.88 -0.76
C SER A 277 -26.91 21.38 -0.96
N MET A 278 -26.21 20.70 -0.06
CA MET A 278 -26.07 19.24 -0.09
C MET A 278 -27.38 18.54 0.30
N MET A 279 -28.13 19.09 1.26
CA MET A 279 -29.42 18.53 1.69
C MET A 279 -30.50 18.59 0.60
N SER A 280 -30.36 19.45 -0.40
CA SER A 280 -31.31 19.54 -1.52
C SER A 280 -31.11 18.44 -2.58
N LEU A 281 -30.05 17.63 -2.47
CA LEU A 281 -29.84 16.49 -3.36
C LEU A 281 -30.84 15.36 -3.05
N SER A 282 -31.53 14.89 -4.08
CA SER A 282 -32.56 13.86 -3.95
C SER A 282 -31.99 12.54 -3.42
N GLY A 283 -32.70 11.94 -2.45
CA GLY A 283 -32.37 10.63 -1.89
C GLY A 283 -31.19 10.63 -0.90
N MET A 284 -30.72 11.80 -0.45
CA MET A 284 -29.67 11.91 0.56
C MET A 284 -30.24 12.16 1.95
N THR A 285 -29.70 11.45 2.94
CA THR A 285 -29.95 11.73 4.36
C THR A 285 -28.67 12.25 4.98
N ILE A 286 -28.71 13.42 5.62
CA ILE A 286 -27.56 14.01 6.30
C ILE A 286 -27.75 13.90 7.81
N PHE A 287 -26.77 13.32 8.48
CA PHE A 287 -26.64 13.26 9.93
C PHE A 287 -25.47 14.15 10.34
N ILE A 288 -25.73 15.06 11.27
CA ILE A 288 -24.73 15.96 11.82
C ILE A 288 -24.57 15.64 13.30
N CYS A 289 -23.35 15.39 13.72
CA CYS A 289 -22.98 15.18 15.12
C CYS A 289 -21.91 16.20 15.48
N ASP A 290 -22.24 17.12 16.38
CA ASP A 290 -21.31 18.12 16.88
C ASP A 290 -20.56 17.57 18.11
N ASP A 291 -19.24 17.76 18.12
CA ASP A 291 -18.43 17.67 19.32
C ASP A 291 -17.75 19.02 19.61
N PHE A 292 -17.06 19.15 20.76
CA PHE A 292 -16.45 20.42 21.16
C PHE A 292 -15.38 20.95 20.19
N ARG A 293 -14.81 20.11 19.34
CA ARG A 293 -13.64 20.42 18.49
C ARG A 293 -13.93 20.31 16.99
N SER A 294 -15.01 19.64 16.61
CA SER A 294 -15.36 19.36 15.23
C SER A 294 -16.84 19.03 15.07
N ARG A 295 -17.36 19.24 13.85
CA ARG A 295 -18.68 18.82 13.42
C ARG A 295 -18.53 17.65 12.45
N ARG A 296 -18.92 16.44 12.87
CA ARG A 296 -18.97 15.26 12.00
C ARG A 296 -20.22 15.35 11.13
N VAL A 297 -20.03 15.31 9.82
CA VAL A 297 -21.12 15.22 8.84
C VAL A 297 -21.07 13.84 8.21
N GLN A 298 -22.22 13.17 8.17
CA GLN A 298 -22.42 11.88 7.52
C GLN A 298 -23.58 11.98 6.54
N ILE A 299 -23.36 11.59 5.31
CA ILE A 299 -24.32 11.61 4.22
C ILE A 299 -24.54 10.17 3.77
N ALA A 300 -25.80 9.77 3.69
CA ALA A 300 -26.23 8.47 3.24
C ALA A 300 -27.08 8.59 1.98
N ARG A 301 -26.79 7.77 0.96
CA ARG A 301 -27.59 7.64 -0.27
C ARG A 301 -27.73 6.16 -0.61
N GLY A 302 -28.85 5.54 -0.25
CA GLY A 302 -29.00 4.08 -0.37
C GLY A 302 -27.94 3.32 0.44
N ALA A 303 -27.12 2.51 -0.23
CA ALA A 303 -26.00 1.79 0.38
C ALA A 303 -24.73 2.66 0.54
N SER A 304 -24.65 3.80 -0.14
CA SER A 304 -23.49 4.68 -0.12
C SER A 304 -23.39 5.49 1.18
N ARG A 305 -22.16 5.62 1.68
CA ARG A 305 -21.79 6.34 2.89
C ARG A 305 -20.69 7.34 2.57
N ILE A 306 -20.91 8.59 2.96
CA ILE A 306 -19.95 9.67 2.78
C ILE A 306 -19.84 10.42 4.08
N ALA A 307 -18.63 10.72 4.52
CA ALA A 307 -18.41 11.39 5.79
C ALA A 307 -17.17 12.29 5.77
N PHE A 308 -17.18 13.29 6.64
CA PHE A 308 -16.06 14.19 6.89
C PHE A 308 -16.28 14.92 8.23
N ASN A 309 -15.21 15.47 8.79
CA ASN A 309 -15.23 16.29 9.98
C ASN A 309 -14.89 17.72 9.61
N LEU A 310 -15.80 18.65 9.87
CA LEU A 310 -15.51 20.08 9.79
C LEU A 310 -14.81 20.50 11.08
N ILE A 311 -13.54 20.89 10.98
CA ILE A 311 -12.77 21.35 12.14
C ILE A 311 -12.87 22.87 12.27
N LYS A 312 -12.68 23.43 13.47
CA LYS A 312 -12.47 24.88 13.64
C LYS A 312 -11.01 25.21 13.35
N GLU A 313 -10.74 26.27 12.60
CA GLU A 313 -9.37 26.71 12.21
C GLU A 313 -8.40 26.81 13.39
N GLU A 314 -8.90 27.16 14.57
CA GLU A 314 -8.14 27.32 15.82
C GLU A 314 -7.46 26.03 16.33
N ALA A 315 -7.75 24.86 15.74
CA ALA A 315 -7.25 23.57 16.22
C ALA A 315 -5.85 23.16 15.70
N PHE A 316 -5.20 23.97 14.85
CA PHE A 316 -3.90 23.62 14.23
C PHE A 316 -2.78 24.65 14.44
N THR A 317 -3.02 25.74 15.16
CA THR A 317 -2.01 26.79 15.45
C THR A 317 -1.20 26.55 16.73
N ALA A 318 -1.16 25.32 17.25
CA ALA A 318 -0.39 24.95 18.44
C ALA A 318 0.66 23.87 18.14
#